data_AF-A0A0N7LU59-F1
#
_entry.id   AF-A0A0N7LU59-F1
#
_cell.length_a   1.000
_cell.length_b   1.000
_cell.length_c   1.000
_cell.angle_alpha   90.00
_cell.angle_beta   90.00
_cell.angle_gamma   90.00
#
_symmetry.space_group_name_H-M   'P 1'
#
loop_
_entity.id
_entity.type
_entity.pdbx_description
1 polymer ?
#
loop_
_entity_poly.entity_id
_entity_poly.type
_entity_poly.pdbx_seq_one_letter_code
_entity_poly.pdbx_strand_id
1 'polypeptide(L)'
;MRQSSQAVENEVILGIPRKRMVLWLTIAPMILMLCWVSWSVSKNRYVVTAEMVEMDAPSECWAASDGGIFSDARDAFRSRQPLRPYLGFCGVARTTMGDFALPPSKPQPWLGQKRSDIYTRLNPGCKYDLIVISPNGRPTERNRGRGSPNPPLIRRILFTYPC
;
A
#
# COMPACT_ATOMS: atom_id res chain seq x y z
N MET A 1 24.65 -15.51 -65.02
CA MET A 1 23.77 -15.54 -63.84
C MET A 1 24.61 -15.26 -62.60
N ARG A 2 24.57 -14.03 -62.07
CA ARG A 2 25.24 -13.64 -60.82
C ARG A 2 24.18 -13.55 -59.72
N GLN A 3 23.90 -14.67 -59.07
CA GLN A 3 23.29 -14.70 -57.74
C GLN A 3 24.45 -14.89 -56.76
N SER A 4 24.85 -13.83 -56.05
CA SER A 4 25.61 -13.97 -54.78
C SER A 4 25.98 -12.66 -54.09
N SER A 5 25.75 -11.49 -54.68
CA SER A 5 26.12 -10.22 -54.02
C SER A 5 25.00 -9.60 -53.18
N GLN A 6 23.74 -9.99 -53.39
CA GLN A 6 22.58 -9.42 -52.67
C GLN A 6 22.39 -9.98 -51.25
N ALA A 7 23.15 -10.99 -50.83
CA ALA A 7 23.03 -11.59 -49.50
C ALA A 7 24.05 -11.07 -48.47
N VAL A 8 25.03 -10.27 -48.91
CA VAL A 8 26.21 -9.90 -48.09
C VAL A 8 25.99 -8.67 -47.23
N GLU A 9 25.10 -7.76 -47.60
CA GLU A 9 24.77 -6.59 -46.78
C GLU A 9 23.50 -6.84 -45.97
N ASN A 10 23.56 -7.82 -45.08
CA ASN A 10 22.76 -7.79 -43.86
C ASN A 10 23.18 -6.55 -43.08
N GLU A 11 22.57 -5.41 -43.41
CA GLU A 11 22.80 -4.07 -42.88
C GLU A 11 23.44 -4.07 -41.48
N VAL A 12 24.72 -3.77 -41.45
CA VAL A 12 25.51 -3.64 -40.22
C VAL A 12 25.61 -2.14 -39.95
N ILE A 13 25.02 -1.68 -38.86
CA ILE A 13 25.18 -0.30 -38.39
C ILE A 13 26.18 -0.36 -37.23
N LEU A 14 27.29 0.38 -37.33
CA LEU A 14 28.33 0.47 -36.27
C LEU A 14 28.93 -0.89 -35.84
N GLY A 15 29.14 -1.82 -36.79
CA GLY A 15 29.75 -3.14 -36.50
C GLY A 15 28.84 -4.14 -35.79
N ILE A 16 27.57 -3.79 -35.53
CA ILE A 16 26.58 -4.67 -34.89
C ILE A 16 25.53 -5.08 -35.92
N PRO A 17 25.18 -6.38 -36.03
CA PRO A 17 24.14 -6.80 -36.97
C PRO A 17 22.80 -6.15 -36.60
N ARG A 18 22.12 -5.51 -37.57
CA ARG A 18 20.85 -4.77 -37.37
C ARG A 18 19.79 -5.57 -36.61
N LYS A 19 19.71 -6.89 -36.84
CA LYS A 19 18.81 -7.79 -36.11
C LYS A 19 19.05 -7.78 -34.59
N ARG A 20 20.30 -7.70 -34.14
CA ARG A 20 20.65 -7.58 -32.71
C ARG A 20 20.36 -6.17 -32.19
N MET A 21 20.63 -5.12 -32.97
CA MET A 21 20.27 -3.75 -32.58
C MET A 21 18.76 -3.58 -32.37
N VAL A 22 17.94 -4.08 -33.30
CA VAL A 22 16.47 -4.03 -33.19
C VAL A 22 15.98 -4.84 -31.98
N LEU A 23 16.60 -6.00 -31.71
CA LEU A 23 16.30 -6.79 -30.50
C LEU A 23 16.60 -5.99 -29.22
N TRP A 24 17.78 -5.36 -29.11
CA TRP A 24 18.12 -4.55 -27.93
C TRP A 24 17.22 -3.31 -27.77
N LEU A 25 16.87 -2.65 -28.88
CA LEU A 25 15.96 -1.50 -28.91
C LEU A 25 14.52 -1.84 -28.48
N THR A 26 14.10 -3.11 -28.60
CA THR A 26 12.77 -3.55 -28.15
C THR A 26 12.80 -4.10 -26.71
N ILE A 27 13.88 -4.79 -26.32
CA ILE A 27 14.03 -5.35 -24.97
C ILE A 27 14.30 -4.25 -23.93
N ALA A 28 15.18 -3.29 -24.22
CA ALA A 28 15.56 -2.24 -23.28
C ALA A 28 14.36 -1.41 -22.75
N PRO A 29 13.43 -0.90 -23.59
CA PRO A 29 12.26 -0.19 -23.10
C PRO A 29 11.29 -1.11 -22.33
N MET A 30 11.19 -2.40 -22.68
CA MET A 30 10.39 -3.35 -21.89
C MET A 30 10.95 -3.54 -20.48
N ILE A 31 12.27 -3.68 -20.34
CA ILE A 31 12.93 -3.79 -19.03
C ILE A 31 12.72 -2.51 -18.22
N LEU A 32 12.88 -1.33 -18.84
CA LEU A 32 12.65 -0.05 -18.17
C LEU A 32 11.20 0.11 -17.68
N MET A 33 10.22 -0.27 -18.51
CA MET A 33 8.81 -0.31 -18.13
C MET A 33 8.57 -1.21 -16.92
N LEU A 34 9.12 -2.43 -16.93
CA LEU A 34 8.98 -3.38 -15.82
C LEU A 34 9.61 -2.85 -14.53
N CYS A 35 10.81 -2.26 -14.61
CA CYS A 35 11.46 -1.62 -13.47
C CYS A 35 10.63 -0.47 -12.91
N TRP A 36 10.05 0.37 -13.77
CA TRP A 36 9.24 1.51 -13.35
C TRP A 36 7.93 1.08 -12.68
N VAL A 37 7.25 0.07 -13.25
CA VAL A 37 6.02 -0.51 -12.65
C VAL A 37 6.35 -1.14 -11.29
N SER A 38 7.42 -1.94 -11.22
CA SER A 38 7.88 -2.56 -9.97
C SER A 38 8.18 -1.51 -8.88
N TRP A 39 8.90 -0.45 -9.25
CA TRP A 39 9.18 0.68 -8.35
C TRP A 39 7.89 1.38 -7.89
N SER A 40 6.99 1.71 -8.81
CA SER A 40 5.73 2.40 -8.50
C SER A 40 4.87 1.63 -7.50
N VAL A 41 4.85 0.29 -7.62
CA VAL A 41 4.07 -0.60 -6.76
C VAL A 41 4.70 -0.78 -5.37
N SER A 42 6.04 -0.73 -5.27
CA SER A 42 6.80 -1.08 -4.05
C SER A 42 7.24 0.12 -3.22
N LYS A 43 7.49 1.29 -3.83
CA LYS A 43 8.10 2.47 -3.17
C LYS A 43 7.39 2.97 -1.90
N ASN A 44 6.08 2.69 -1.76
CA ASN A 44 5.29 3.16 -0.62
C ASN A 44 4.97 2.05 0.39
N ARG A 45 5.49 0.84 0.19
CA ARG A 45 5.23 -0.32 1.06
C ARG A 45 6.41 -0.53 1.99
N TYR A 46 6.13 -0.52 3.29
CA TYR A 46 7.14 -0.68 4.32
C TYR A 46 6.73 -1.76 5.31
N VAL A 47 7.71 -2.47 5.85
CA VAL A 47 7.51 -3.33 7.01
C VAL A 47 7.95 -2.55 8.24
N VAL A 48 7.06 -2.43 9.22
CA VAL A 48 7.34 -1.74 10.49
C VAL A 48 6.95 -2.64 11.64
N THR A 49 7.81 -2.67 12.66
CA THR A 49 7.54 -3.38 13.90
C THR A 49 6.99 -2.36 14.90
N ALA A 50 5.73 -2.50 15.29
CA ALA A 50 5.07 -1.54 16.18
C ALA A 50 4.29 -2.28 17.26
N GLU A 51 4.28 -1.69 18.46
CA GLU A 51 3.47 -2.16 19.58
C GLU A 51 2.14 -1.42 19.58
N MET A 52 1.05 -2.17 19.71
CA MET A 52 -0.31 -1.64 19.77
C MET A 52 -0.57 -1.04 21.13
N VAL A 53 -0.87 0.25 21.18
CA VAL A 53 -1.23 0.95 22.42
C VAL A 53 -2.73 0.91 22.61
N GLU A 54 -3.49 1.23 21.57
CA GLU A 54 -4.95 1.35 21.63
C GLU A 54 -5.56 1.12 20.24
N MET A 55 -6.81 0.69 20.19
CA MET A 55 -7.59 0.61 18.97
C MET A 55 -8.86 1.42 19.10
N ASP A 56 -8.98 2.43 18.25
CA ASP A 56 -10.06 3.41 18.28
C ASP A 56 -11.07 3.13 17.16
N ALA A 57 -11.67 1.95 17.30
CA ALA A 57 -12.50 1.40 16.28
C ALA A 57 -13.59 0.60 17.02
N PRO A 58 -14.79 1.18 17.23
CA PRO A 58 -15.91 0.45 17.80
C PRO A 58 -16.52 -0.46 16.74
N SER A 59 -17.00 -1.64 17.14
CA SER A 59 -17.68 -2.60 16.26
C SER A 59 -18.81 -1.98 15.44
N GLU A 60 -19.51 -1.04 16.05
CA GLU A 60 -20.60 -0.25 15.47
C GLU A 60 -20.16 0.61 14.27
N CYS A 61 -18.94 1.17 14.30
CA CYS A 61 -18.40 1.99 13.19
C CYS A 61 -18.25 1.17 11.89
N TRP A 62 -18.08 -0.15 11.96
CA TRP A 62 -17.86 -0.99 10.78
C TRP A 62 -19.09 -1.80 10.39
N ALA A 63 -19.88 -2.27 11.37
CA ALA A 63 -21.14 -2.96 11.08
C ALA A 63 -22.12 -2.06 10.30
N ALA A 64 -22.15 -0.76 10.61
CA ALA A 64 -22.94 0.23 9.85
C ALA A 64 -22.45 0.42 8.40
N SER A 65 -21.17 0.19 8.12
CA SER A 65 -20.61 0.27 6.77
C SER A 65 -20.94 -0.97 5.93
N ASP A 66 -21.03 -2.14 6.55
CA ASP A 66 -21.32 -3.42 5.88
C ASP A 66 -22.83 -3.59 5.57
N GLY A 67 -23.72 -3.07 6.41
CA GLY A 67 -25.19 -3.22 6.30
C GLY A 67 -25.90 -2.52 5.15
N GLY A 68 -25.20 -1.65 4.39
CA GLY A 68 -25.57 -1.09 3.08
C GLY A 68 -27.06 -0.89 2.75
N ILE A 69 -27.49 0.37 2.61
CA ILE A 69 -28.26 0.93 1.46
C ILE A 69 -28.29 2.45 1.68
N PHE A 70 -27.41 3.15 0.95
CA PHE A 70 -27.43 4.57 0.54
C PHE A 70 -27.72 5.70 1.57
N SER A 71 -27.12 6.88 1.31
CA SER A 71 -27.22 8.18 2.01
C SER A 71 -26.71 8.36 3.45
N ASP A 72 -26.97 7.47 4.41
CA ASP A 72 -26.89 7.88 5.84
C ASP A 72 -25.47 8.00 6.41
N ALA A 73 -24.46 7.39 5.78
CA ALA A 73 -23.08 7.57 6.19
C ALA A 73 -22.60 9.01 5.99
N ARG A 74 -23.13 9.76 5.02
CA ARG A 74 -22.70 11.14 4.76
C ARG A 74 -23.30 12.14 5.76
N ASP A 75 -24.48 11.85 6.30
CA ASP A 75 -25.17 12.67 7.30
C ASP A 75 -24.82 12.28 8.75
N ALA A 76 -24.48 11.01 9.00
CA ALA A 76 -23.88 10.58 10.26
C ALA A 76 -22.48 11.18 10.49
N PHE A 77 -21.71 11.41 9.41
CA PHE A 77 -20.42 12.10 9.47
C PHE A 77 -20.52 13.60 9.79
N ARG A 78 -21.70 14.24 9.61
CA ARG A 78 -21.92 15.67 9.87
C ARG A 78 -22.57 15.96 11.22
N SER A 79 -23.29 15.01 11.81
CA SER A 79 -24.17 15.26 12.96
C SER A 79 -23.56 14.96 14.33
N ARG A 80 -22.41 14.29 14.41
CA ARG A 80 -21.68 14.11 15.68
C ARG A 80 -20.33 14.81 15.60
N GLN A 81 -20.22 15.94 16.29
CA GLN A 81 -18.93 16.58 16.53
C GLN A 81 -17.95 15.51 17.06
N PRO A 82 -16.79 15.30 16.41
CA PRO A 82 -15.77 14.46 17.00
C PRO A 82 -15.26 15.18 18.24
N LEU A 83 -15.45 14.57 19.42
CA LEU A 83 -14.97 15.11 20.71
C LEU A 83 -13.44 15.31 20.74
N ARG A 84 -12.69 14.82 19.74
CA ARG A 84 -11.26 15.06 19.56
C ARG A 84 -10.92 15.19 18.06
N PRO A 85 -10.08 16.14 17.62
CA PRO A 85 -9.80 16.42 16.20
C PRO A 85 -9.14 15.26 15.43
N TYR A 86 -8.64 14.23 16.11
CA TYR A 86 -8.06 13.02 15.51
C TYR A 86 -9.06 11.85 15.34
N LEU A 87 -10.28 11.96 15.88
CA LEU A 87 -11.36 10.96 15.77
C LEU A 87 -12.11 11.01 14.42
N GLY A 88 -11.61 11.77 13.44
CA GLY A 88 -12.21 11.85 12.10
C GLY A 88 -12.20 10.53 11.31
N PHE A 89 -11.51 9.50 11.81
CA PHE A 89 -11.39 8.20 11.18
C PHE A 89 -11.90 7.11 12.13
N CYS A 90 -13.09 6.55 11.87
CA CYS A 90 -13.41 5.22 12.40
C CYS A 90 -12.31 4.25 11.91
N GLY A 91 -11.61 3.54 12.81
CA GLY A 91 -10.61 2.54 12.42
C GLY A 91 -9.15 2.97 12.50
N VAL A 92 -8.72 3.54 13.62
CA VAL A 92 -7.32 3.87 13.86
C VAL A 92 -6.69 2.88 14.84
N ALA A 93 -5.51 2.41 14.50
CA ALA A 93 -4.63 1.60 15.32
C ALA A 93 -3.54 2.52 15.88
N ARG A 94 -3.60 2.83 17.18
CA ARG A 94 -2.55 3.62 17.86
C ARG A 94 -1.40 2.71 18.21
N THR A 95 -0.20 3.12 17.83
CA THR A 95 1.00 2.34 18.10
C THR A 95 2.12 3.20 18.70
N THR A 96 3.19 2.55 19.13
CA THR A 96 4.42 3.24 19.54
C THR A 96 5.06 4.10 18.45
N MET A 97 4.72 3.89 17.17
CA MET A 97 5.21 4.68 16.03
C MET A 97 4.23 5.78 15.56
N GLY A 98 3.10 5.94 16.26
CA GLY A 98 2.03 6.87 15.89
C GLY A 98 0.76 6.16 15.44
N ASP A 99 -0.13 6.93 14.83
CA ASP A 99 -1.46 6.47 14.44
C ASP A 99 -1.45 5.87 13.04
N PHE A 100 -2.00 4.67 12.91
CA PHE A 100 -2.12 3.94 11.66
C PHE A 100 -3.59 3.79 11.29
N ALA A 101 -3.93 4.03 10.03
CA ALA A 101 -5.27 3.78 9.51
C ALA A 101 -5.46 2.30 9.19
N LEU A 102 -6.62 1.76 9.54
CA LEU A 102 -7.09 0.47 9.04
C LEU A 102 -7.61 0.62 7.59
N PRO A 103 -7.50 -0.43 6.75
CA PRO A 103 -7.95 -0.36 5.37
C PRO A 103 -9.48 -0.16 5.29
N PRO A 104 -10.02 0.31 4.14
CA PRO A 104 -11.46 0.41 3.95
C PRO A 104 -12.15 -0.98 3.95
N SER A 105 -13.43 -1.03 4.34
CA SER A 105 -14.25 -2.25 4.42
C SER A 105 -14.68 -2.77 3.03
N LYS A 106 -15.03 -1.88 2.11
CA LYS A 106 -15.58 -2.20 0.77
C LYS A 106 -14.73 -1.62 -0.37
N PRO A 107 -14.59 -2.35 -1.51
CA PRO A 107 -14.27 -3.77 -1.62
C PRO A 107 -12.78 -4.03 -1.34
N GLN A 108 -12.49 -5.19 -0.74
CA GLN A 108 -11.13 -5.59 -0.40
C GLN A 108 -10.24 -5.81 -1.63
N PRO A 109 -8.94 -5.48 -1.53
CA PRO A 109 -8.01 -5.54 -2.64
C PRO A 109 -7.63 -6.99 -2.92
N TRP A 110 -7.42 -7.33 -4.19
CA TRP A 110 -6.97 -8.63 -4.67
C TRP A 110 -5.63 -9.13 -4.03
N LEU A 111 -4.99 -8.34 -3.14
CA LEU A 111 -3.67 -8.57 -2.54
C LEU A 111 -3.52 -7.99 -1.10
N GLY A 112 -4.48 -8.17 -0.19
CA GLY A 112 -4.40 -7.66 1.20
C GLY A 112 -5.29 -8.39 2.21
N GLN A 113 -5.13 -8.10 3.51
CA GLN A 113 -6.01 -8.64 4.56
C GLN A 113 -7.28 -7.79 4.70
N LYS A 114 -8.36 -8.44 5.16
CA LYS A 114 -9.60 -7.71 5.45
C LYS A 114 -9.41 -6.79 6.63
N ARG A 115 -10.15 -5.68 6.64
CA ARG A 115 -10.17 -4.73 7.76
C ARG A 115 -10.59 -5.43 9.06
N SER A 116 -11.64 -6.26 9.00
CA SER A 116 -12.11 -7.09 10.12
C SER A 116 -11.02 -8.01 10.64
N ASP A 117 -10.29 -8.68 9.75
CA ASP A 117 -9.25 -9.65 10.12
C ASP A 117 -8.08 -8.98 10.82
N ILE A 118 -7.71 -7.77 10.37
CA ILE A 118 -6.67 -6.97 11.02
C ILE A 118 -7.16 -6.56 12.41
N TYR A 119 -8.39 -6.05 12.51
CA TYR A 119 -8.95 -5.62 13.78
C TYR A 119 -8.99 -6.74 14.83
N THR A 120 -9.52 -7.92 14.47
CA THR A 120 -9.62 -9.06 15.39
C THR A 120 -8.27 -9.59 15.88
N ARG A 121 -7.19 -9.33 15.14
CA ARG A 121 -5.84 -9.83 15.47
C ARG A 121 -5.01 -8.86 16.28
N LEU A 122 -5.25 -7.57 16.11
CA LEU A 122 -4.55 -6.55 16.85
C LEU A 122 -5.13 -6.51 18.26
N ASN A 123 -4.27 -6.62 19.26
CA ASN A 123 -4.61 -6.51 20.67
C ASN A 123 -3.72 -5.45 21.32
N PRO A 124 -4.27 -4.62 22.24
CA PRO A 124 -3.45 -3.68 23.02
C PRO A 124 -2.36 -4.39 23.82
N GLY A 125 -1.18 -3.78 23.91
CA GLY A 125 0.01 -4.31 24.59
C GLY A 125 0.81 -5.35 23.78
N CYS A 126 0.29 -5.78 22.62
CA CYS A 126 0.97 -6.75 21.77
C CYS A 126 1.79 -6.06 20.67
N LYS A 127 2.90 -6.71 20.28
CA LYS A 127 3.82 -6.22 19.25
C LYS A 127 3.62 -6.98 17.93
N TYR A 128 3.67 -6.26 16.81
CA TYR A 128 3.40 -6.81 15.48
C TYR A 128 4.35 -6.30 14.42
N ASP A 129 4.64 -7.14 13.43
CA ASP A 129 5.21 -6.71 12.16
C ASP A 129 4.10 -6.39 11.17
N LEU A 130 3.97 -5.12 10.82
CA LEU A 130 2.92 -4.58 9.98
C LEU A 130 3.48 -4.20 8.61
N ILE A 131 2.82 -4.65 7.55
CA ILE A 131 3.00 -4.08 6.22
C ILE A 131 2.13 -2.84 6.13
N VAL A 132 2.76 -1.69 5.94
CA VAL A 132 2.10 -0.40 5.90
C VAL A 132 2.33 0.29 4.56
N ILE A 133 1.31 1.01 4.10
CA ILE A 133 1.39 1.88 2.92
C ILE A 133 1.49 3.32 3.43
N SER A 134 2.61 3.98 3.15
CA SER A 134 2.83 5.38 3.55
C SER A 134 3.38 6.18 2.37
N PRO A 135 2.68 7.23 1.91
CA PRO A 135 3.23 8.13 0.89
C PRO A 135 4.33 9.04 1.44
N ASN A 136 4.38 9.23 2.77
CA ASN A 136 5.31 10.14 3.46
C ASN A 136 6.59 9.44 3.93
N GLY A 137 6.90 8.26 3.38
CA GLY A 137 8.04 7.45 3.78
C GLY A 137 7.77 6.54 4.98
N ARG A 138 8.82 5.83 5.43
CA ARG A 138 8.72 4.83 6.50
C ARG A 138 8.33 5.48 7.83
N PRO A 139 7.25 5.02 8.49
CA PRO A 139 6.91 5.47 9.83
C PRO A 139 8.02 5.13 10.84
N THR A 140 8.30 6.06 11.75
CA THR A 140 9.30 5.89 12.82
C THR A 140 8.73 6.40 14.14
N GLU A 141 9.38 6.07 15.27
CA GLU A 141 9.00 6.55 16.60
C GLU A 141 8.90 8.08 16.72
N ARG A 142 9.63 8.82 15.87
CA ARG A 142 9.54 10.30 15.81
C ARG A 142 8.17 10.82 15.36
N ASN A 143 7.38 9.97 14.73
CA ASN A 143 6.01 10.30 14.30
C ASN A 143 4.99 10.06 15.42
N ARG A 144 5.39 9.51 16.56
CA ARG A 144 4.52 9.29 17.72
C ARG A 144 3.92 10.63 18.19
N GLY A 145 2.60 10.67 18.37
CA GLY A 145 1.88 11.86 18.81
C GLY A 145 1.73 12.96 17.75
N ARG A 146 2.24 12.77 16.53
CA ARG A 146 1.99 13.69 15.42
C ARG A 146 0.76 13.24 14.65
N GLY A 147 -0.31 14.03 14.73
CA GLY A 147 -1.45 13.86 13.85
C GLY A 147 -1.03 14.09 12.40
N SER A 148 -1.26 13.10 11.53
CA SER A 148 -1.06 13.24 10.09
C SER A 148 -2.43 13.29 9.41
N PRO A 149 -2.66 14.21 8.45
CA PRO A 149 -3.87 14.17 7.64
C PRO A 149 -3.97 12.90 6.79
N ASN A 150 -2.82 12.26 6.49
CA ASN A 150 -2.71 11.01 5.75
C ASN A 150 -1.89 10.00 6.55
N PRO A 151 -2.48 9.37 7.59
CA PRO A 151 -1.77 8.38 8.38
C PRO A 151 -1.38 7.15 7.54
N PRO A 152 -0.30 6.45 7.90
CA PRO A 152 0.09 5.20 7.24
C PRO A 152 -1.03 4.16 7.33
N LEU A 153 -1.30 3.45 6.24
CA LEU A 153 -2.38 2.47 6.17
C LEU A 153 -1.84 1.05 6.41
N ILE A 154 -2.41 0.31 7.37
CA ILE A 154 -2.08 -1.10 7.61
C ILE A 154 -2.68 -1.94 6.49
N ARG A 155 -1.84 -2.64 5.74
CA ARG A 155 -2.27 -3.54 4.68
C ARG A 155 -2.41 -4.99 5.15
N ARG A 156 -1.49 -5.42 6.01
CA ARG A 156 -1.38 -6.80 6.49
C ARG A 156 -0.53 -6.89 7.76
N ILE A 157 -0.87 -7.82 8.62
CA ILE A 157 -0.05 -8.28 9.74
C ILE A 157 0.78 -9.48 9.26
N LEU A 158 2.11 -9.40 9.39
CA LEU A 158 3.04 -10.47 9.03
C LEU A 158 3.26 -11.44 10.20
N PHE A 159 3.67 -10.89 11.34
CA PHE A 159 3.98 -11.65 12.55
C PHE A 159 3.40 -10.97 13.78
N THR A 160 3.06 -11.79 14.76
CA THR A 160 2.62 -11.38 16.09
C THR A 160 3.64 -11.89 17.10
N TYR A 161 4.13 -10.99 17.94
CA TYR A 161 5.03 -11.31 19.04
C TYR A 161 4.23 -11.57 20.33
N PRO A 162 4.82 -12.23 21.33
CA PRO A 162 4.17 -12.42 22.62
C PRO A 162 3.79 -11.08 23.25
N CYS A 163 2.63 -11.09 23.87
CA CYS A 163 2.21 -10.18 24.92
C CYS A 163 2.31 -10.99 26.23
#